data_AF-A0A662BQZ6-F1
#
_entry.id   AF-A0A662BQZ6-F1
#
_cell.length_a   1.000
_cell.length_b   1.000
_cell.length_c   1.000
_cell.angle_alpha   90.00
_cell.angle_beta   90.00
_cell.angle_gamma   90.00
#
_symmetry.space_group_name_H-M   'P 1'
#
loop_
_entity.id
_entity.type
_entity.pdbx_description
1 polymer ?
#
loop_
_entity_poly.entity_id
_entity_poly.type
_entity_poly.pdbx_seq_one_letter_code
_entity_poly.pdbx_strand_id
1 'polypeptide(L)'
;MTMPGPVEVRETIETHLASFPKRKKEIEIGFFGGNFTGIDIDQQQEYLAIAAEYLKDEKVQGIRLSTRPDYMNGQVIKLLKKYKVSTVELGAQSMVDEVLKKSGRGHSVADIIKASE
;
A
#
# COMPACT_ATOMS: atom_id res chain seq x y z
N MET A 1 -12.96 14.00 2.25
CA MET A 1 -12.30 13.28 3.35
C MET A 1 -10.84 13.71 3.31
N THR A 2 -10.31 14.26 4.39
CA THR A 2 -8.92 14.71 4.47
C THR A 2 -8.00 13.51 4.70
N MET A 3 -6.83 13.50 4.06
CA MET A 3 -5.80 12.49 4.30
C MET A 3 -5.22 12.68 5.72
N PRO A 4 -4.90 11.59 6.44
CA PRO A 4 -4.38 11.69 7.80
C PRO A 4 -2.98 12.31 7.80
N GLY A 5 -2.72 13.17 8.79
CA GLY A 5 -1.39 13.74 8.99
C GLY A 5 -0.41 12.73 9.59
N PRO A 6 0.91 13.02 9.57
CA PRO A 6 1.94 12.14 10.15
C PRO A 6 1.71 11.76 11.62
N VAL A 7 1.22 12.71 12.41
CA VAL A 7 0.93 12.51 13.84
C VAL A 7 -0.19 11.49 14.00
N GLU A 8 -1.29 11.67 13.27
CA GLU A 8 -2.45 10.77 13.29
C GLU A 8 -2.08 9.35 12.81
N VAL A 9 -1.22 9.24 11.80
CA VAL A 9 -0.70 7.94 11.34
C VAL A 9 0.07 7.22 12.46
N ARG A 10 0.96 7.91 13.16
CA ARG A 10 1.73 7.32 14.28
C ARG A 10 0.84 6.95 15.45
N GLU A 11 -0.08 7.83 15.84
CA GLU A 11 -1.04 7.56 16.91
C GLU A 11 -1.90 6.35 16.60
N THR A 12 -2.33 6.21 15.34
CA THR A 12 -3.07 5.05 14.86
C THR A 12 -2.25 3.78 15.03
N ILE A 13 -0.98 3.76 14.57
CA ILE A 13 -0.10 2.60 14.69
C ILE A 13 0.10 2.20 16.17
N GLU A 14 0.49 3.16 17.03
CA GLU A 14 0.75 2.87 18.45
C GLU A 14 -0.50 2.39 19.19
N THR A 15 -1.67 2.98 18.91
CA THR A 15 -2.95 2.56 19.49
C THR A 15 -3.26 1.11 19.17
N HIS A 16 -3.09 0.69 17.90
CA HIS A 16 -3.32 -0.68 17.49
C HIS A 16 -2.28 -1.64 18.09
N LEU A 17 -0.99 -1.27 18.07
CA LEU A 17 0.08 -2.05 18.70
C LEU A 17 -0.16 -2.28 20.20
N ALA A 18 -0.72 -1.31 20.91
CA ALA A 18 -1.03 -1.44 22.34
C ALA A 18 -2.24 -2.37 22.61
N SER A 19 -3.22 -2.40 21.71
CA SER A 19 -4.45 -3.24 21.84
C SER A 19 -4.21 -4.74 21.65
N PHE A 20 -3.04 -5.08 21.12
CA PHE A 20 -2.70 -6.39 20.62
C PHE A 20 -2.33 -7.36 21.75
N PRO A 21 -2.85 -8.61 21.78
CA PRO A 21 -2.49 -9.57 22.83
C PRO A 21 -1.00 -9.89 22.85
N LYS A 22 -0.45 -10.10 24.07
CA LYS A 22 0.96 -10.44 24.34
C LYS A 22 1.29 -11.90 23.98
N ARG A 23 1.19 -12.23 22.68
CA ARG A 23 1.61 -13.51 22.10
C ARG A 23 2.31 -13.26 20.78
N LYS A 24 3.14 -14.21 20.36
CA LYS A 24 3.82 -14.14 19.05
C LYS A 24 2.78 -14.08 17.94
N LYS A 25 2.93 -13.10 17.05
CA LYS A 25 2.11 -12.88 15.87
C LYS A 25 2.92 -12.09 14.86
N GLU A 26 2.47 -12.14 13.62
CA GLU A 26 2.94 -11.29 12.55
C GLU A 26 2.03 -10.06 12.47
N ILE A 27 2.64 -8.89 12.39
CA ILE A 27 1.99 -7.59 12.35
C ILE A 27 2.49 -6.89 11.10
N GLU A 28 1.58 -6.38 10.29
CA GLU A 28 1.90 -5.56 9.12
C GLU A 28 1.23 -4.20 9.25
N ILE A 29 1.88 -3.15 8.73
CA ILE A 29 1.22 -1.86 8.49
C ILE A 29 0.61 -1.92 7.09
N GLY A 30 -0.70 -1.71 7.00
CA GLY A 30 -1.45 -1.78 5.75
C GLY A 30 -1.98 -0.41 5.30
N PHE A 31 -1.67 0.00 4.07
CA PHE A 31 -2.25 1.18 3.42
C PHE A 31 -3.35 0.77 2.43
N PHE A 32 -4.60 0.97 2.82
CA PHE A 32 -5.79 0.54 2.06
C PHE A 32 -6.59 1.71 1.48
N GLY A 33 -7.30 1.46 0.39
CA GLY A 33 -8.05 2.46 -0.39
C GLY A 33 -7.99 2.22 -1.90
N GLY A 34 -7.04 1.38 -2.35
CA GLY A 34 -6.88 0.97 -3.74
C GLY A 34 -6.17 1.99 -4.62
N ASN A 35 -5.75 3.13 -4.07
CA ASN A 35 -5.14 4.23 -4.81
C ASN A 35 -3.86 4.75 -4.16
N PHE A 36 -3.23 3.99 -3.25
CA PHE A 36 -2.07 4.50 -2.49
C PHE A 36 -0.96 5.04 -3.39
N THR A 37 -0.59 4.31 -4.46
CA THR A 37 0.47 4.78 -5.37
C THR A 37 0.01 5.85 -6.35
N GLY A 38 -1.26 6.24 -6.29
CA GLY A 38 -1.86 7.33 -7.07
C GLY A 38 -2.02 8.64 -6.30
N ILE A 39 -1.65 8.70 -5.01
CA ILE A 39 -1.57 9.96 -4.25
C ILE A 39 -0.25 10.67 -4.55
N ASP A 40 -0.07 11.89 -4.04
CA ASP A 40 1.17 12.65 -4.22
C ASP A 40 2.43 11.89 -3.74
N ILE A 41 3.53 12.00 -4.49
CA ILE A 41 4.75 11.23 -4.25
C ILE A 41 5.43 11.57 -2.92
N ASP A 42 5.31 12.82 -2.45
CA ASP A 42 5.89 13.23 -1.18
C ASP A 42 5.06 12.66 -0.03
N GLN A 43 3.74 12.59 -0.20
CA GLN A 43 2.85 11.95 0.77
C GLN A 43 3.05 10.42 0.82
N GLN A 44 3.25 9.76 -0.32
CA GLN A 44 3.65 8.35 -0.34
C GLN A 44 4.94 8.13 0.44
N GLN A 45 5.95 8.97 0.21
CA GLN A 45 7.25 8.89 0.89
C GLN A 45 7.11 9.11 2.40
N GLU A 46 6.31 10.07 2.82
CA GLU A 46 6.08 10.38 4.24
C GLU A 46 5.45 9.18 4.97
N TYR A 47 4.39 8.61 4.40
CA TYR A 47 3.72 7.44 4.99
C TYR A 47 4.61 6.20 5.02
N LEU A 48 5.32 5.92 3.92
CA LEU A 48 6.24 4.79 3.86
C LEU A 48 7.44 4.98 4.79
N ALA A 49 7.92 6.22 4.98
CA ALA A 49 8.99 6.51 5.93
C ALA A 49 8.57 6.20 7.36
N ILE A 50 7.37 6.64 7.77
CA ILE A 50 6.83 6.31 9.09
C ILE A 50 6.76 4.79 9.26
N ALA A 51 6.13 4.06 8.32
CA ALA A 51 6.02 2.61 8.41
C ALA A 51 7.38 1.88 8.45
N ALA A 52 8.36 2.38 7.69
CA ALA A 52 9.71 1.82 7.66
C ALA A 52 10.47 1.98 8.99
N GLU A 53 10.17 3.00 9.80
CA GLU A 53 10.72 3.12 11.16
C GLU A 53 10.24 1.97 12.05
N TYR A 54 8.94 1.67 12.04
CA TYR A 54 8.37 0.55 12.79
C TYR A 54 8.90 -0.81 12.34
N LEU A 55 9.15 -0.95 11.04
CA LEU A 55 9.77 -2.15 10.47
C LEU A 55 11.22 -2.28 10.93
N LYS A 56 11.98 -1.16 10.95
CA LYS A 56 13.38 -1.13 11.40
C LYS A 56 13.50 -1.45 12.89
N ASP A 57 12.56 -0.98 13.71
CA ASP A 57 12.51 -1.25 15.15
C ASP A 57 11.93 -2.63 15.49
N GLU A 58 11.68 -3.48 14.47
CA GLU A 58 11.12 -4.83 14.59
C GLU A 58 9.74 -4.89 15.31
N LYS A 59 9.05 -3.75 15.42
CA LYS A 59 7.69 -3.66 15.98
C LYS A 59 6.65 -4.27 15.05
N VAL A 60 6.92 -4.25 13.75
CA VAL A 60 6.12 -4.88 12.70
C VAL A 60 7.02 -5.71 11.78
N GLN A 61 6.45 -6.65 11.06
CA GLN A 61 7.16 -7.62 10.21
C GLN A 61 7.00 -7.31 8.71
N GLY A 62 6.06 -6.44 8.35
CA GLY A 62 5.80 -6.12 6.95
C GLY A 62 5.09 -4.79 6.74
N ILE A 63 5.15 -4.33 5.49
CA ILE A 63 4.42 -3.17 5.00
C ILE A 63 3.64 -3.63 3.77
N ARG A 64 2.33 -3.47 3.83
CA ARG A 64 1.39 -3.87 2.79
C ARG A 64 0.67 -2.66 2.24
N LEU A 65 0.38 -2.64 0.96
CA LEU A 65 -0.47 -1.62 0.35
C LEU A 65 -1.33 -2.19 -0.76
N SER A 66 -2.49 -1.57 -1.00
CA SER A 66 -3.31 -1.86 -2.16
C SER A 66 -3.22 -0.71 -3.18
N THR A 67 -3.12 -1.05 -4.45
CA THR A 67 -3.07 -0.07 -5.54
C THR A 67 -3.77 -0.55 -6.80
N ARG A 68 -3.99 0.37 -7.74
CA ARG A 68 -4.46 0.04 -9.08
C ARG A 68 -3.30 -0.40 -9.97
N PRO A 69 -3.55 -1.34 -10.90
CA PRO A 69 -2.52 -1.79 -11.84
C PRO A 69 -1.92 -0.66 -12.68
N ASP A 70 -2.74 0.28 -13.16
CA ASP A 70 -2.31 1.39 -14.03
C ASP A 70 -1.46 2.46 -13.31
N TYR A 71 -1.36 2.41 -11.98
CA TYR A 71 -0.48 3.29 -11.21
C TYR A 71 0.92 2.69 -11.01
N MET A 72 1.14 1.42 -11.36
CA MET A 72 2.42 0.77 -11.22
C MET A 72 3.36 1.16 -12.35
N ASN A 73 4.47 1.80 -12.00
CA ASN A 73 5.54 2.17 -12.92
C ASN A 73 6.92 2.04 -12.25
N GLY A 74 7.99 2.23 -13.02
CA GLY A 74 9.35 2.05 -12.52
C GLY A 74 9.74 2.98 -11.36
N GLN A 75 9.16 4.17 -11.23
CA GLN A 75 9.42 5.07 -10.10
C GLN A 75 8.72 4.58 -8.84
N VAL A 76 7.45 4.18 -8.96
CA VAL A 76 6.68 3.57 -7.87
C VAL A 76 7.39 2.31 -7.37
N ILE A 77 7.78 1.40 -8.25
CA ILE A 77 8.49 0.16 -7.86
C ILE A 77 9.78 0.47 -7.10
N LYS A 78 10.58 1.46 -7.56
CA LYS A 78 11.80 1.88 -6.85
C LYS A 78 11.49 2.44 -5.46
N LEU A 79 10.42 3.23 -5.34
CA LEU A 79 9.97 3.78 -4.06
C LEU A 79 9.56 2.65 -3.10
N LEU A 80 8.69 1.74 -3.53
CA LEU A 80 8.19 0.65 -2.69
C LEU A 80 9.36 -0.26 -2.21
N LYS A 81 10.31 -0.54 -3.10
CA LYS A 81 11.54 -1.28 -2.75
C LYS A 81 12.42 -0.53 -1.75
N LYS A 82 12.60 0.79 -1.93
CA LYS A 82 13.38 1.64 -1.01
C LYS A 82 12.86 1.54 0.43
N TYR A 83 11.55 1.52 0.61
CA TYR A 83 10.91 1.44 1.92
C TYR A 83 10.56 0.02 2.38
N LYS A 84 11.04 -1.02 1.66
CA LYS A 84 10.87 -2.43 2.01
C LYS A 84 9.40 -2.85 2.14
N VAL A 85 8.54 -2.37 1.24
CA VAL A 85 7.17 -2.89 1.12
C VAL A 85 7.22 -4.39 0.82
N SER A 86 6.59 -5.19 1.69
CA SER A 86 6.60 -6.65 1.63
C SER A 86 5.53 -7.17 0.67
N THR A 87 4.36 -6.52 0.64
CA THR A 87 3.23 -6.96 -0.18
C THR A 87 2.55 -5.80 -0.90
N VAL A 88 2.31 -5.98 -2.20
CA VAL A 88 1.48 -5.09 -3.02
C VAL A 88 0.25 -5.88 -3.48
N GLU A 89 -0.92 -5.36 -3.15
CA GLU A 89 -2.21 -5.91 -3.60
C GLU A 89 -2.69 -5.13 -4.82
N LEU A 90 -2.70 -5.78 -5.98
CA LEU A 90 -3.18 -5.18 -7.21
C LEU A 90 -4.70 -5.33 -7.34
N GLY A 91 -5.40 -4.21 -7.48
CA GLY A 91 -6.84 -4.16 -7.72
C GLY A 91 -7.22 -4.60 -9.13
N ALA A 92 -6.97 -5.85 -9.50
CA ALA A 92 -7.23 -6.41 -10.83
C ALA A 92 -8.73 -6.46 -11.19
N GLN A 93 -9.58 -6.89 -10.26
CA GLN A 93 -11.06 -6.94 -10.34
C GLN A 93 -11.63 -7.92 -11.39
N SER A 94 -11.07 -7.98 -12.60
CA SER A 94 -11.44 -8.93 -13.67
C SER A 94 -10.27 -9.12 -14.64
N MET A 95 -10.17 -10.30 -15.23
CA MET A 95 -9.23 -10.61 -16.32
C MET A 95 -9.92 -10.56 -17.71
N VAL A 96 -11.05 -9.86 -17.82
CA VAL A 96 -11.81 -9.69 -19.06
C VAL A 96 -11.97 -8.20 -19.36
N ASP A 97 -11.36 -7.72 -20.45
CA ASP A 97 -11.36 -6.29 -20.81
C ASP A 97 -12.78 -5.72 -20.97
N GLU A 98 -13.72 -6.50 -21.50
CA GLU A 98 -15.10 -6.05 -21.65
C GLU A 98 -15.76 -5.77 -20.29
N VAL A 99 -15.48 -6.58 -19.27
CA VAL A 99 -15.99 -6.38 -17.90
C VAL A 99 -15.35 -5.15 -17.27
N LEU A 100 -14.02 -4.99 -17.41
CA LEU A 100 -13.29 -3.81 -16.90
C LEU A 100 -13.81 -2.52 -17.54
N LYS A 101 -14.04 -2.54 -18.85
CA LYS A 101 -14.60 -1.41 -19.59
C LYS A 101 -16.03 -1.08 -19.15
N LYS A 102 -16.92 -2.08 -19.08
CA LYS A 102 -18.32 -1.88 -18.69
C LYS A 102 -18.48 -1.47 -17.22
N SER A 103 -17.55 -1.86 -16.35
CA SER A 103 -17.53 -1.45 -14.94
C SER A 103 -16.83 -0.11 -14.68
N GLY A 104 -16.29 0.54 -15.71
CA GLY A 104 -15.63 1.85 -15.58
C GLY A 104 -14.35 1.81 -14.74
N ARG A 105 -13.63 0.67 -14.72
CA ARG A 105 -12.43 0.52 -13.88
C ARG A 105 -11.27 1.42 -14.29
N GLY A 106 -11.18 1.77 -15.58
CA GLY A 106 -10.18 2.70 -16.08
C GLY A 106 -8.77 2.12 -16.24
N HIS A 107 -8.63 0.79 -16.20
CA HIS A 107 -7.42 0.06 -16.59
C HIS A 107 -7.82 -1.18 -17.41
N SER A 108 -6.84 -1.78 -18.09
CA SER A 108 -6.99 -2.96 -18.94
C SER A 108 -6.42 -4.21 -18.27
N VAL A 109 -6.63 -5.39 -18.89
CA VAL A 109 -5.94 -6.62 -18.50
C VAL A 109 -4.42 -6.50 -18.73
N ALA A 110 -3.99 -5.77 -19.76
CA ALA A 110 -2.57 -5.55 -20.02
C ALA A 110 -1.88 -4.77 -18.89
N ASP A 111 -2.57 -3.80 -18.28
CA ASP A 111 -2.05 -3.07 -17.11
C ASP A 111 -1.87 -4.00 -15.91
N ILE A 112 -2.79 -4.97 -15.72
CA ILE A 112 -2.70 -5.99 -14.66
C ILE A 112 -1.46 -6.86 -14.86
N ILE A 113 -1.25 -7.36 -16.08
CA ILE A 113 -0.12 -8.22 -16.42
C ILE A 113 1.19 -7.45 -16.18
N LYS A 114 1.32 -6.26 -16.76
CA LYS A 114 2.51 -5.42 -16.62
C LYS A 114 2.83 -5.06 -15.17
N ALA A 115 1.81 -4.81 -14.35
CA ALA A 115 2.00 -4.50 -12.93
C ALA A 115 2.43 -5.71 -12.08
N SER A 116 2.25 -6.93 -12.59
CA SER A 116 2.51 -8.18 -11.89
C SER A 116 3.85 -8.85 -12.30
N GLU A 117 4.56 -8.27 -13.26
CA GLU A 117 5.90 -8.71 -13.73
C GLU A 117 7.03 -8.06 -12.92
#